data_AF-A0A1J5F091-F1
#
_entry.id   AF-A0A1J5F091-F1
#
_cell.length_a   1.000
_cell.length_b   1.000
_cell.length_c   1.000
_cell.angle_alpha   90.00
_cell.angle_beta   90.00
_cell.angle_gamma   90.00
#
_symmetry.space_group_name_H-M   'P 1'
#
loop_
_entity.id
_entity.type
_entity.pdbx_description
1 polymer ?
#
loop_
_entity_poly.entity_id
_entity_poly.type
_entity_poly.pdbx_seq_one_letter_code
_entity_poly.pdbx_strand_id
1 'polypeptide(L)' 'MMNDFIIILVMTFPMFLFTILPGIKLANYFEEKYNIEESKKRFIMVSVTFLTALIFSTLLHYL' A
#
# COMPACT_ATOMS: atom_id res chain seq x y z
N MET A 1 -10.04 -1.11 21.86
CA MET A 1 -8.68 -1.57 21.53
C MET A 1 -8.68 -2.73 20.53
N MET A 2 -9.12 -3.95 20.87
CA MET A 2 -9.09 -5.07 19.91
C MET A 2 -10.06 -4.87 18.72
N ASN A 3 -11.22 -4.28 18.98
CA ASN A 3 -12.20 -3.99 17.93
C ASN A 3 -11.70 -2.94 16.92
N ASP A 4 -10.94 -1.96 17.39
CA ASP A 4 -10.39 -0.87 16.57
C ASP A 4 -9.35 -1.40 15.56
N PHE A 5 -8.51 -2.34 16.01
CA PHE A 5 -7.57 -3.04 15.12
C PHE A 5 -8.29 -3.85 14.03
N ILE A 6 -9.38 -4.54 14.38
CA ILE A 6 -10.19 -5.31 13.41
C ILE A 6 -10.80 -4.37 12.38
N ILE A 7 -11.34 -3.22 12.82
CA ILE A 7 -11.94 -2.21 11.94
C ILE A 7 -10.89 -1.66 10.96
N ILE A 8 -9.69 -1.31 11.44
CA ILE A 8 -8.59 -0.84 10.58
C ILE A 8 -8.17 -1.92 9.56
N LEU A 9 -8.07 -3.18 9.98
CA LEU A 9 -7.72 -4.28 9.06
C LEU A 9 -8.79 -4.48 7.98
N VAL A 10 -10.07 -4.44 8.34
CA VAL A 10 -11.18 -4.56 7.38
C VAL A 10 -11.20 -3.38 6.42
N MET A 11 -10.96 -2.17 6.91
CA MET A 11 -10.91 -0.96 6.07
C MET A 11 -9.65 -0.88 5.20
N THR A 12 -8.58 -1.57 5.54
CA THR A 12 -7.37 -1.65 4.69
C THR A 12 -7.67 -2.34 3.35
N PHE A 13 -8.57 -3.34 3.34
CA PHE A 13 -8.92 -4.08 2.13
C PHE A 13 -9.51 -3.23 1.00
N PRO A 14 -10.58 -2.42 1.21
CA PRO A 14 -11.07 -1.51 0.18
C PRO A 14 -10.03 -0.43 -0.19
N MET A 15 -9.14 -0.04 0.74
CA MET A 15 -8.08 0.93 0.43
C MET A 15 -7.02 0.39 -0.52
N PHE A 16 -6.88 -0.93 -0.68
CA PHE A 16 -6.02 -1.49 -1.74
C PHE A 16 -6.46 -1.06 -3.14
N LEU A 17 -7.77 -0.99 -3.41
CA LEU A 17 -8.28 -0.59 -4.72
C LEU A 17 -7.78 0.81 -5.12
N PHE A 18 -7.59 1.70 -4.15
CA PHE A 18 -7.11 3.06 -4.38
C PHE A 18 -5.57 3.17 -4.37
N THR A 19 -4.89 2.26 -3.68
CA THR A 19 -3.44 2.35 -3.43
C THR A 19 -2.60 1.44 -4.34
N ILE A 20 -3.23 0.56 -5.12
CA ILE A 20 -2.55 -0.23 -6.16
C ILE A 20 -1.94 0.68 -7.24
N LEU A 21 -2.69 1.65 -7.75
CA LEU A 21 -2.21 2.58 -8.79
C LEU A 21 -0.95 3.36 -8.38
N PRO A 22 -0.91 4.04 -7.21
CA PRO A 22 0.31 4.71 -6.77
C PRO A 22 1.45 3.71 -6.49
N GLY A 23 1.15 2.51 -5.98
CA GLY A 23 2.15 1.45 -5.79
C GLY A 23 2.81 0.99 -7.10
N ILE A 24 2.02 0.80 -8.16
CA ILE A 24 2.52 0.47 -9.50
C ILE A 24 3.37 1.62 -10.05
N LYS A 25 2.87 2.85 -9.98
CA LYS A 25 3.58 4.03 -10.49
C LYS A 25 4.94 4.20 -9.81
N LEU A 26 4.99 3.99 -8.49
CA LEU A 26 6.21 4.10 -7.72
C LEU A 26 7.17 2.94 -8.04
N ALA A 27 6.68 1.70 -8.14
CA ALA A 27 7.51 0.56 -8.56
C ALA A 27 8.13 0.76 -9.95
N ASN A 28 7.36 1.26 -10.93
CA ASN A 28 7.86 1.58 -12.28
C ASN A 28 8.90 2.71 -12.25
N TYR A 29 8.71 3.75 -11.43
CA TYR A 29 9.70 4.81 -11.27
C TYR A 29 11.05 4.27 -10.76
N PHE A 30 11.03 3.32 -9.83
CA PHE A 30 12.26 2.70 -9.32
C PHE A 30 12.92 1.78 -10.34
N GLU A 31 12.13 1.07 -11.15
CA GLU A 31 12.65 0.30 -12.29
C GLU A 31 13.36 1.20 -13.30
N GLU A 32 12.72 2.26 -13.77
CA GLU A 32 13.31 3.18 -14.75
C GLU A 32 14.57 3.87 -14.21
N LYS A 33 14.57 4.27 -12.93
CA LYS A 33 15.67 5.06 -12.34
C LYS A 33 16.85 4.22 -11.88
N TYR A 34 16.60 3.02 -11.38
CA TYR A 34 17.63 2.19 -10.73
C TYR A 34 17.83 0.83 -11.40
N ASN A 35 17.11 0.54 -12.49
CA ASN A 35 17.17 -0.71 -13.25
C ASN A 35 17.04 -1.96 -12.35
N ILE A 36 16.10 -1.90 -11.41
CA ILE A 36 15.88 -2.97 -10.43
C ILE A 36 15.27 -4.21 -11.06
N GLU A 37 15.62 -5.38 -10.53
CA GLU A 37 15.04 -6.65 -10.93
C GLU A 37 13.52 -6.70 -10.68
N GLU A 38 12.81 -7.46 -11.52
CA GLU A 38 11.35 -7.67 -11.43
C GLU A 38 10.90 -8.18 -10.05
N SER A 39 11.74 -8.98 -9.38
CA SER A 39 11.50 -9.46 -8.01
C SER A 39 11.39 -8.29 -7.02
N LYS A 40 12.32 -7.33 -7.11
CA LYS A 40 12.36 -6.12 -6.27
C LYS A 40 11.23 -5.16 -6.63
N LYS A 41 10.89 -5.04 -7.92
CA LYS A 41 9.76 -4.23 -8.39
C LYS A 41 8.44 -4.72 -7.78
N ARG A 42 8.18 -6.02 -7.81
CA ARG A 42 6.99 -6.63 -7.19
C ARG A 42 6.98 -6.42 -5.68
N PHE A 43 8.13 -6.60 -5.02
CA PHE A 43 8.25 -6.35 -3.59
C PHE A 43 7.92 -4.90 -3.22
N ILE A 44 8.45 -3.93 -3.97
CA ILE A 44 8.17 -2.50 -3.77
C ILE A 44 6.69 -2.21 -4.01
N MET A 45 6.11 -2.72 -5.10
CA MET A 45 4.70 -2.53 -5.42
C MET A 45 3.79 -3.01 -4.28
N VAL A 46 3.97 -4.25 -3.81
CA VAL A 46 3.16 -4.84 -2.73
C VAL A 46 3.37 -4.08 -1.42
N SER A 47 4.62 -3.77 -1.07
CA SER A 47 4.94 -3.09 0.19
C SER A 47 4.38 -1.68 0.25
N VAL A 48 4.52 -0.91 -0.84
CA VAL A 48 4.03 0.46 -0.93
C VAL A 48 2.50 0.49 -0.91
N THR A 49 1.85 -0.38 -1.69
CA THR A 49 0.39 -0.50 -1.66
C THR A 49 -0.10 -0.88 -0.26
N PHE A 50 0.54 -1.85 0.39
CA PHE A 50 0.16 -2.28 1.73
C PHE A 50 0.29 -1.16 2.77
N LEU A 51 1.46 -0.53 2.84
CA LEU A 51 1.73 0.54 3.79
C LEU A 51 0.82 1.74 3.56
N THR A 52 0.61 2.14 2.30
CA THR A 52 -0.25 3.28 1.99
C THR A 52 -1.71 2.99 2.36
N ALA A 53 -2.21 1.78 2.08
CA ALA A 53 -3.56 1.38 2.45
C ALA A 53 -3.75 1.36 3.97
N LEU A 54 -2.75 0.85 4.70
CA LEU A 54 -2.78 0.82 6.16
C LEU A 54 -2.77 2.24 6.72
N ILE A 55 -1.90 3.12 6.22
CA ILE A 55 -1.85 4.54 6.62
C ILE A 55 -3.20 5.21 6.37
N PHE A 56 -3.77 5.06 5.17
CA PHE A 56 -5.07 5.65 4.88
C PHE A 56 -6.20 5.05 5.71
N SER A 57 -6.18 3.75 5.97
CA SER A 57 -7.16 3.11 6.83
C SER A 57 -7.07 3.60 8.27
N THR A 58 -5.86 3.85 8.79
CA THR A 58 -5.69 4.44 10.12
C THR A 58 -6.18 5.88 10.15
N LEU A 59 -5.83 6.69 9.14
CA LEU A 59 -6.35 8.06 8.99
C LEU A 59 -7.87 8.08 8.97
N LEU A 60 -8.51 7.22 8.17
CA LEU A 60 -9.97 7.13 8.06
C LEU A 60 -10.64 6.71 9.39
N HIS A 61 -9.96 5.91 10.23
CA HIS A 61 -10.52 5.48 11.50
C HIS A 61 -10.50 6.60 12.56
N TYR A 62 -9.53 7.50 12.50
CA TYR A 62 -9.32 8.57 13.49
C TYR A 62 -9.86 9.94 13.05
N LEU A 63 -10.21 10.11 11.78
CA LEU A 63 -10.93 11.27 11.23
C LEU A 63 -12.44 11.09 11.35
#